data_AF-A0A7X8J348-F1
#
_entry.id   AF-A0A7X8J348-F1
#
_cell.length_a   1.000
_cell.length_b   1.000
_cell.length_c   1.000
_cell.angle_alpha   90.00
_cell.angle_beta   90.00
_cell.angle_gamma   90.00
#
_symmetry.space_group_name_H-M   'P 1'
#
loop_
_entity.id
_entity.type
_entity.pdbx_description
1 polymer ?
#
loop_
_entity_poly.entity_id
_entity_poly.type
_entity_poly.pdbx_seq_one_letter_code
_entity_poly.pdbx_strand_id
1 'polypeptide(L)'
;MVTLIFFYSNGIILHIGGRYNYEELLNMEKEITNTQLIQKLKENKYCWGLFKIEDKNILFERYYNSDALSKKAYIRSGLIVNDTTFRITKSVRSDGIEEKEIEEIYHFKQFSPKPDSTNNFIK
;
A
#
# COMPACT_ATOMS: atom_id res chain seq x y z
N MET A 1 14.35 3.53 -6.54
CA MET A 1 13.75 2.44 -5.75
C MET A 1 12.29 2.75 -5.55
N VAL A 2 11.42 1.74 -5.51
CA VAL A 2 9.96 1.89 -5.38
C VAL A 2 9.43 1.03 -4.23
N THR A 3 8.20 1.30 -3.80
CA THR A 3 7.46 0.44 -2.86
C THR A 3 6.25 -0.17 -3.56
N LEU A 4 5.78 -1.32 -3.08
CA LEU A 4 4.55 -1.97 -3.56
C LEU A 4 3.47 -1.93 -2.49
N ILE A 5 2.27 -1.53 -2.92
CA ILE A 5 1.08 -1.39 -2.11
C ILE A 5 -0.09 -2.02 -2.87
N PHE A 6 -0.78 -2.95 -2.22
CA PHE A 6 -2.03 -3.53 -2.72
C PHE A 6 -3.22 -2.81 -2.10
N PHE A 7 -4.15 -2.39 -2.94
CA PHE A 7 -5.42 -1.79 -2.55
C PHE A 7 -6.54 -2.78 -2.88
N TYR A 8 -7.16 -3.36 -1.85
CA TYR A 8 -8.25 -4.32 -1.99
C TYR A 8 -9.60 -3.63 -2.11
N SER A 9 -10.55 -4.21 -2.84
CA SER A 9 -11.88 -3.61 -3.07
C SER A 9 -12.68 -3.35 -1.79
N ASN A 10 -12.35 -3.98 -0.67
CA ASN A 10 -12.97 -3.79 0.63
C ASN A 10 -12.34 -2.66 1.47
N GLY A 11 -11.50 -1.81 0.89
CA GLY A 11 -10.86 -0.70 1.59
C GLY A 11 -9.63 -1.09 2.41
N ILE A 12 -9.12 -2.32 2.28
CA ILE A 12 -7.91 -2.76 2.98
C ILE A 12 -6.67 -2.48 2.13
N ILE A 13 -5.57 -2.13 2.79
CA ILE A 13 -4.24 -2.02 2.19
C ILE A 13 -3.32 -3.12 2.70
N LEU A 14 -2.49 -3.65 1.80
CA LEU A 14 -1.31 -4.43 2.13
C LEU A 14 -0.05 -3.79 1.52
N HIS A 15 0.82 -3.25 2.38
CA HIS A 15 2.13 -2.72 2.02
C HIS A 15 3.19 -3.80 2.20
N ILE A 16 3.92 -4.14 1.14
CA ILE A 16 4.86 -5.29 1.14
C ILE A 16 6.14 -5.01 1.96
N GLY A 17 6.40 -3.74 2.30
CA GLY A 17 7.62 -3.36 3.01
C GLY A 17 8.75 -3.10 2.03
N GLY A 18 9.92 -2.71 2.53
CA GLY A 18 11.13 -2.57 1.70
C GLY A 18 11.11 -1.42 0.69
N ARG A 19 12.19 -1.37 -0.08
CA ARG A 19 12.42 -0.48 -1.23
C ARG A 19 13.08 -1.33 -2.29
N TYR A 20 12.44 -1.46 -3.45
CA TYR A 20 12.85 -2.39 -4.49
C TYR A 20 13.41 -1.65 -5.70
N ASN A 21 14.43 -2.22 -6.31
CA ASN A 21 14.85 -1.91 -7.66
C ASN A 21 14.05 -2.74 -8.68
N TYR A 22 14.29 -2.54 -9.98
CA TYR A 22 13.50 -3.19 -11.03
C TYR A 22 13.63 -4.72 -11.05
N GLU A 23 14.84 -5.26 -10.85
CA GLU A 23 15.08 -6.70 -10.83
C GLU A 23 14.40 -7.35 -9.61
N GLU A 24 14.47 -6.68 -8.45
CA GLU A 24 13.79 -7.13 -7.23
C GLU A 24 12.26 -7.14 -7.40
N LEU A 25 11.69 -6.18 -8.12
CA LEU A 25 10.25 -6.17 -8.44
C LEU A 25 9.83 -7.39 -9.27
N LEU A 26 10.61 -7.75 -10.29
CA LEU A 26 10.32 -8.91 -11.14
C LEU A 26 10.35 -10.22 -10.34
N ASN A 27 11.27 -10.33 -9.40
CA ASN A 27 11.32 -11.47 -8.48
C ASN A 27 10.17 -11.43 -7.48
N MET A 28 9.80 -10.24 -7.00
CA MET A 28 8.71 -10.07 -6.05
C MET A 28 7.34 -10.44 -6.62
N GLU A 29 7.09 -10.24 -7.92
CA GLU A 29 5.86 -10.73 -8.55
C GLU A 29 5.73 -12.25 -8.48
N LYS A 30 6.85 -12.98 -8.66
CA LYS A 30 6.89 -14.44 -8.47
C LYS A 30 6.66 -14.81 -7.01
N GLU A 31 7.30 -14.11 -6.07
CA GLU A 31 7.17 -14.37 -4.64
C GLU A 31 5.79 -14.04 -4.07
N ILE A 32 5.09 -13.02 -4.58
CA ILE A 32 3.73 -12.66 -4.14
C ILE A 32 2.73 -13.75 -4.55
N THR A 33 2.98 -14.46 -5.65
CA THR A 33 2.20 -15.67 -6.00
C THR A 33 2.53 -16.88 -5.12
N ASN A 34 3.64 -16.83 -4.36
CA ASN A 34 4.04 -17.86 -3.40
C ASN A 34 3.47 -17.54 -2.00
N THR A 35 2.81 -18.52 -1.38
CA THR A 35 2.02 -18.31 -0.15
C THR A 35 2.85 -17.90 1.07
N GLN A 36 4.16 -18.16 1.08
CA GLN A 36 5.05 -17.88 2.22
C GLN A 36 5.24 -16.39 2.50
N LEU A 37 5.40 -15.56 1.46
CA LEU A 37 5.56 -14.11 1.64
C LEU A 37 4.27 -13.50 2.21
N ILE A 38 3.12 -13.87 1.62
CA ILE A 38 1.81 -13.40 2.08
C ILE A 38 1.56 -13.81 3.54
N GLN A 39 1.97 -15.01 3.95
CA GLN A 39 1.84 -15.45 5.34
C GLN A 39 2.66 -14.58 6.31
N LYS A 40 3.92 -14.28 5.98
CA LYS A 40 4.76 -13.38 6.78
C LYS A 40 4.17 -11.97 6.88
N LEU A 41 3.59 -11.45 5.79
CA LEU A 41 2.97 -10.14 5.77
C LEU A 41 1.66 -10.10 6.59
N LYS A 42 0.90 -11.20 6.63
CA LYS A 42 -0.29 -11.34 7.48
C LYS A 42 0.04 -11.22 8.97
N GLU A 43 1.21 -11.70 9.39
CA GLU A 43 1.66 -11.61 10.79
C GLU A 43 2.19 -10.21 11.14
N ASN A 44 2.55 -9.40 10.14
CA ASN A 44 3.10 -8.07 10.34
C ASN A 44 2.03 -6.97 10.21
N LYS A 45 1.52 -6.50 11.35
CA LYS A 45 0.53 -5.40 11.41
C LYS A 45 0.94 -4.09 10.72
N TYR A 46 2.24 -3.82 10.53
CA TYR A 46 2.71 -2.61 9.85
C TYR A 46 2.51 -2.67 8.32
N CYS A 47 2.25 -3.86 7.80
CA CYS A 47 1.88 -4.08 6.41
C CYS A 47 0.41 -3.72 6.15
N TRP A 48 -0.43 -3.69 7.18
CA TRP A 48 -1.87 -3.49 7.02
C TRP A 48 -2.26 -2.03 7.19
N GLY A 49 -3.27 -1.63 6.44
CA GLY A 49 -3.85 -0.29 6.49
C GLY A 49 -5.26 -0.26 5.93
N LEU A 50 -5.84 0.93 5.93
CA LEU A 50 -7.17 1.20 5.39
C LEU A 50 -7.07 2.31 4.35
N PHE A 51 -7.87 2.24 3.30
CA PHE A 51 -8.05 3.34 2.37
C PHE A 51 -9.52 3.59 2.09
N LYS A 52 -9.78 4.81 1.62
CA LYS A 52 -11.03 5.19 0.99
C LYS A 52 -10.76 6.11 -0.19
N ILE A 53 -11.68 6.09 -1.14
CA ILE A 53 -11.71 7.00 -2.27
C ILE A 53 -13.01 7.78 -2.19
N GLU A 54 -12.91 9.11 -2.22
CA GLU A 54 -14.03 10.04 -2.21
C GLU A 54 -13.85 10.98 -3.41
N ASP A 55 -14.67 10.77 -4.45
CA ASP A 55 -14.52 11.37 -5.77
C ASP A 55 -13.15 11.11 -6.39
N LYS A 56 -12.29 12.13 -6.42
CA LYS A 56 -10.90 12.06 -6.91
C LYS A 56 -9.89 12.03 -5.77
N ASN A 57 -10.33 12.09 -4.53
CA ASN A 57 -9.45 12.06 -3.37
C ASN A 57 -9.19 10.62 -2.96
N ILE A 58 -7.92 10.29 -2.75
CA ILE A 58 -7.52 9.04 -2.10
C ILE A 58 -6.96 9.36 -0.73
N LEU A 59 -7.43 8.62 0.27
CA LEU A 59 -6.90 8.67 1.62
C LEU A 59 -6.52 7.27 2.03
N PHE A 60 -5.33 7.12 2.61
CA PHE A 60 -4.98 5.88 3.27
C PHE A 60 -4.27 6.08 4.60
N GLU A 61 -4.54 5.18 5.53
CA GLU A 61 -3.91 5.12 6.83
C GLU A 61 -3.16 3.81 6.98
N ARG A 62 -1.96 3.88 7.56
CA ARG A 62 -1.24 2.69 8.03
C ARG A 62 -0.31 3.03 9.17
N TYR A 63 0.14 2.01 9.89
CA TYR A 63 1.23 2.15 10.85
C TYR A 63 2.56 2.32 10.13
N TYR A 64 3.35 3.29 10.58
CA TYR A 64 4.74 3.45 10.18
C TYR A 64 5.64 3.01 11.34
N ASN A 65 6.79 2.41 11.02
CA ASN A 65 7.82 2.13 12.00
C ASN A 65 8.51 3.44 12.39
N SER A 66 7.87 4.22 13.27
CA SER A 66 8.41 5.48 13.78
C SER A 66 8.84 5.31 15.24
N ASP A 67 10.07 4.86 15.45
CA ASP A 67 10.71 4.57 16.74
C ASP A 67 10.03 3.53 17.63
N ALA A 68 10.85 2.78 18.38
CA ALA A 68 10.44 1.61 19.18
C ALA A 68 9.36 1.91 20.24
N LEU A 69 9.14 3.19 20.58
CA LEU A 69 8.25 3.65 21.65
C LEU A 69 6.92 4.20 21.14
N SER A 70 6.76 4.54 19.85
CA SER A 70 5.52 5.13 19.34
C SER A 70 5.07 4.50 18.01
N LYS A 71 4.06 3.63 18.07
CA LYS A 71 3.42 3.08 16.87
C LYS A 71 2.51 4.15 16.27
N LYS A 72 3.07 5.06 15.48
CA LYS A 72 2.31 6.17 14.91
C LYS A 72 1.70 5.72 13.59
N ALA A 73 0.38 5.79 13.52
CA ALA A 73 -0.33 5.76 12.25
C ALA A 73 -0.24 7.14 11.58
N TYR A 74 -0.14 7.13 10.26
CA TYR A 74 -0.21 8.35 9.47
C TYR A 74 -1.26 8.16 8.38
N ILE A 75 -2.07 9.20 8.20
CA ILE A 75 -3.02 9.37 7.13
C ILE A 75 -2.29 10.09 5.99
N ARG A 76 -2.23 9.44 4.84
CA ARG A 76 -1.75 9.95 3.57
C ARG A 76 -2.94 10.37 2.74
N SER A 77 -2.91 11.56 2.16
CA SER A 77 -3.97 12.04 1.29
C SER A 77 -3.45 12.68 0.02
N GLY A 78 -4.26 12.60 -1.02
CA GLY A 78 -3.91 13.11 -2.33
C GLY A 78 -5.00 12.88 -3.37
N LEU A 79 -4.62 12.91 -4.64
CA LEU A 79 -5.53 12.96 -5.78
C LEU A 79 -5.24 11.85 -6.79
N ILE A 80 -6.31 11.23 -7.29
CA ILE A 80 -6.29 10.35 -8.46
C ILE A 80 -6.22 11.26 -9.69
N VAL A 81 -5.10 11.19 -10.40
CA VAL A 81 -4.83 12.02 -11.58
C VAL A 81 -5.51 11.43 -12.81
N ASN A 82 -5.45 10.10 -12.95
CA ASN A 82 -6.09 9.31 -14.00
C ASN A 82 -6.16 7.83 -13.56
N ASP A 83 -6.65 6.96 -14.45
CA ASP A 83 -6.88 5.53 -14.19
C ASP A 83 -5.63 4.74 -13.76
N THR A 84 -4.44 5.25 -14.05
CA THR A 84 -3.17 4.56 -13.76
C THR A 84 -2.29 5.29 -12.76
N THR A 85 -2.68 6.49 -12.32
CA THR A 85 -1.80 7.36 -11.54
C THR A 85 -2.55 8.11 -10.45
N PHE A 86 -2.02 8.06 -9.23
CA PHE A 86 -2.42 8.95 -8.15
C PHE A 86 -1.20 9.57 -7.47
N ARG A 87 -1.40 10.75 -6.90
CA ARG A 87 -0.36 11.56 -6.24
C ARG A 87 -0.76 11.80 -4.81
N ILE A 88 0.15 11.57 -3.87
CA ILE A 88 -0.01 11.90 -2.45
C ILE A 88 0.77 13.16 -2.15
N THR A 89 0.09 14.16 -1.60
CA THR A 89 0.65 15.48 -1.32
C THR A 89 0.74 15.80 0.17
N LYS A 90 0.06 15.02 1.01
CA LYS A 90 -0.05 15.30 2.45
C LYS A 90 0.09 14.04 3.29
N SER A 91 0.79 14.17 4.42
CA SER A 91 0.94 13.15 5.46
C SER A 91 0.63 13.78 6.81
N VAL A 92 -0.39 13.28 7.49
CA VAL A 92 -0.80 13.73 8.82
C VAL A 92 -0.71 12.56 9.78
N ARG A 93 -0.10 12.76 10.95
CA ARG A 93 -0.13 11.75 12.01
C ARG A 93 -1.56 11.60 12.51
N SER A 94 -2.02 10.39 12.82
CA SER A 94 -3.44 10.16 13.15
C SER A 94 -3.91 10.88 14.43
N ASP A 95 -3.01 11.38 15.27
CA ASP A 95 -3.33 12.24 16.43
C ASP A 95 -3.42 13.74 16.07
N GLY A 96 -3.17 14.11 14.81
CA GLY A 96 -3.23 15.48 14.29
C GLY A 96 -2.03 16.38 14.66
N ILE A 97 -1.06 15.88 15.42
CA ILE A 97 0.02 16.71 15.99
C ILE A 97 1.13 17.01 14.96
N GLU A 98 1.28 16.16 13.95
CA GLU A 98 2.33 16.29 12.94
C GLU A 98 1.73 16.25 11.55
N GLU A 99 1.99 17.29 10.76
CA GLU A 99 1.60 17.40 9.37
C GLU A 99 2.83 17.71 8.51
N LYS A 100 2.90 17.08 7.35
CA LYS A 100 3.94 17.30 6.35
C LYS A 100 3.34 17.32 4.95
N GLU A 101 3.78 18.31 4.17
CA GLU A 101 3.67 18.25 2.71
C GLU A 101 4.72 17.28 2.17
N ILE A 102 4.30 16.46 1.21
CA ILE A 102 5.12 15.44 0.57
C ILE A 102 4.82 15.41 -0.92
N GLU A 103 5.63 14.68 -1.68
CA GLU A 103 5.41 14.47 -3.10
C GLU A 103 5.69 13.00 -3.42
N GLU A 104 4.64 12.18 -3.43
CA GLU A 104 4.75 10.76 -3.79
C GLU A 104 3.82 10.47 -4.97
N ILE A 105 4.37 9.90 -6.04
CA ILE A 105 3.62 9.50 -7.23
C ILE A 105 3.56 7.98 -7.26
N TYR A 106 2.35 7.46 -7.42
CA TYR A 106 2.08 6.03 -7.51
C TYR A 106 1.50 5.71 -8.87
N HIS A 107 2.00 4.63 -9.47
CA HIS A 107 1.52 4.09 -10.73
C HIS A 107 0.89 2.72 -10.52
N PHE A 108 -0.28 2.51 -11.10
CA PHE A 108 -0.91 1.20 -11.15
C PHE A 108 -0.08 0.28 -12.04
N LYS A 109 0.34 -0.84 -11.47
CA LYS A 109 0.97 -1.93 -12.22
C LYS A 109 -0.04 -3.06 -12.35
N GLN A 110 -0.42 -3.37 -13.59
CA GLN A 110 -1.23 -4.55 -13.86
C GLN A 110 -0.42 -5.81 -13.53
N PHE A 111 -1.00 -6.72 -12.75
CA PHE A 111 -0.36 -7.99 -12.38
C PHE A 111 -0.24 -8.91 -13.61
N SER A 112 0.94 -9.49 -13.83
CA SER A 112 1.20 -10.43 -14.93
C SER A 112 2.07 -11.61 -14.46
N PRO A 113 1.62 -12.87 -14.63
CA PRO A 113 0.35 -13.27 -15.25
C PRO A 113 -0.84 -13.01 -14.31
N LYS A 114 -1.97 -12.60 -14.89
CA LYS A 114 -3.22 -12.39 -14.15
C LYS A 114 -3.51 -13.64 -13.31
N PRO A 115 -3.65 -13.54 -11.96
CA PRO A 115 -4.13 -14.67 -11.18
C PRO A 115 -5.48 -15.06 -11.76
N ASP A 116 -5.70 -16.34 -12.00
CA ASP A 116 -6.95 -16.81 -12.57
C ASP A 116 -8.11 -16.26 -11.72
N SER A 117 -9.14 -15.71 -12.38
CA SER A 117 -10.23 -15.03 -11.67
C SER A 117 -11.13 -15.99 -10.89
N THR A 118 -10.72 -17.26 -10.79
CA THR A 118 -11.25 -18.32 -9.94
C THR A 118 -10.79 -18.13 -8.48
N ASN A 119 -11.15 -16.99 -7.90
CA ASN A 119 -10.94 -16.74 -6.47
C ASN A 119 -11.90 -17.62 -5.64
N ASN A 120 -11.47 -18.84 -5.32
CA ASN A 120 -12.24 -19.83 -4.53
C ASN A 120 -12.32 -19.50 -3.02
N PHE A 121 -11.89 -18.32 -2.58
CA PHE A 121 -11.78 -17.95 -1.16
C PHE A 121 -13.01 -17.22 -0.59
N ILE A 122 -14.06 -17.00 -1.40
CA ILE A 122 -15.37 -16.57 -0.91
C ILE A 122 -16.36 -17.69 -1.21
N LYS A 123 -16.78 -18.42 -0.16
CA LYS A 123 -17.98 -19.24 -0.13
C LYS A 123 -19.00 -18.57 0.77
#